data_AF-H0EX30-F1
#
_entry.id   AF-H0EX30-F1
#
_cell.length_a   1.000
_cell.length_b   1.000
_cell.length_c   1.000
_cell.angle_alpha   90.00
_cell.angle_beta   90.00
_cell.angle_gamma   90.00
#
_symmetry.space_group_name_H-M   'P 1'
#
loop_
_entity.id
_entity.type
_entity.pdbx_description
1 polymer ?
#
loop_
_entity_poly.entity_id
_entity_poly.type
_entity_poly.pdbx_seq_one_letter_code
_entity_poly.pdbx_strand_id
1 'polypeptide(L)'
;MGRAITIVVGGARESLDAQPYTLRLVLKRRKGFVKMAIRTGADLVPVLAFGENDLYDQFSAESHPRIHKFQLLVKKMLGGVFNYDVGLMPYRRPLNIVVGKPITVAQSGKPSQEEIDRVHEEYVTELERLWDLWKDKFAPDRKEDLNIFE
;
A
#
# COMPACT_ATOMS: atom_id res chain seq x y z
N MET A 1 6.57 -26.60 12.13
CA MET A 1 7.03 -25.34 11.49
C MET A 1 5.81 -24.62 10.95
N GLY A 2 5.61 -23.35 11.33
CA GLY A 2 4.55 -22.51 10.76
C GLY A 2 4.92 -22.04 9.34
N ARG A 3 3.92 -21.79 8.51
CA ARG A 3 4.09 -21.19 7.18
C ARG A 3 3.37 -19.84 7.18
N ALA A 4 4.02 -18.80 6.65
CA ALA A 4 3.44 -17.48 6.48
C ALA A 4 3.43 -17.11 5.01
N ILE A 5 2.39 -16.41 4.58
CA ILE A 5 2.25 -15.88 3.22
C ILE A 5 1.94 -14.39 3.35
N THR A 6 2.63 -13.57 2.58
CA THR A 6 2.35 -12.14 2.47
C THR A 6 1.60 -11.88 1.18
N ILE A 7 0.51 -11.12 1.28
CA ILE A 7 -0.27 -10.67 0.13
C ILE A 7 -0.28 -9.14 0.14
N VAL A 8 -0.09 -8.54 -1.03
CA VAL A 8 -0.37 -7.13 -1.23
C VAL A 8 -1.80 -7.06 -1.74
N VAL A 9 -2.71 -6.59 -0.87
CA VAL A 9 -4.14 -6.53 -1.20
C VAL A 9 -4.47 -5.41 -2.18
N GLY A 10 -3.55 -4.46 -2.38
CA GLY A 10 -3.64 -3.41 -3.39
C GLY A 10 -3.44 -3.92 -4.82
N GLY A 11 -3.87 -3.15 -5.81
CA GLY A 11 -3.68 -3.41 -7.24
C GLY A 11 -2.99 -2.27 -7.98
N ALA A 12 -2.88 -2.41 -9.31
CA ALA A 12 -2.22 -1.42 -10.18
C ALA A 12 -2.91 -0.04 -10.15
N ARG A 13 -4.20 0.01 -9.80
CA ARG A 13 -4.95 1.27 -9.70
C ARG A 13 -4.42 2.14 -8.56
N GLU A 14 -4.11 1.53 -7.42
CA GLU A 14 -3.51 2.21 -6.28
C GLU A 14 -2.12 2.76 -6.59
N SER A 15 -1.32 2.02 -7.36
CA SER A 15 -0.01 2.49 -7.80
C SER A 15 -0.06 3.65 -8.79
N LEU A 16 -1.14 3.77 -9.57
CA LEU A 16 -1.34 4.87 -10.53
C LEU A 16 -1.81 6.16 -9.83
N ASP A 17 -2.62 6.05 -8.78
CA ASP A 17 -3.13 7.19 -8.01
C ASP A 17 -2.24 7.55 -6.80
N ALA A 18 -1.11 6.86 -6.60
CA ALA A 18 -0.19 7.10 -5.50
C ALA A 18 0.42 8.51 -5.55
N GLN A 19 0.19 9.29 -4.49
CA GLN A 19 0.74 10.63 -4.36
C GLN A 19 1.74 10.66 -3.21
N PRO A 20 2.89 11.36 -3.35
CA PRO A 20 3.79 11.55 -2.23
C PRO A 20 3.08 12.17 -1.02
N TYR A 21 3.41 11.68 0.16
CA TYR A 21 2.90 12.07 1.47
C TYR A 21 1.43 11.76 1.72
N THR A 22 0.84 10.82 0.97
CA THR A 22 -0.50 10.29 1.19
C THR A 22 -0.49 8.79 1.38
N LEU A 23 -1.48 8.25 2.09
CA LEU A 23 -1.69 6.81 2.22
C LEU A 23 -3.17 6.47 1.95
N ARG A 24 -3.39 5.86 0.78
CA ARG A 24 -4.70 5.65 0.17
C ARG A 24 -4.88 4.16 -0.09
N LEU A 25 -5.84 3.52 0.57
CA LEU A 25 -6.07 2.07 0.50
C LEU A 25 -7.45 1.74 -0.09
N VAL A 26 -7.49 1.00 -1.20
CA VAL A 26 -8.72 0.38 -1.72
C VAL A 26 -8.97 -0.92 -0.97
N LEU A 27 -9.61 -0.84 0.20
CA LEU A 27 -9.80 -2.01 1.06
C LEU A 27 -11.26 -2.30 1.38
N LYS A 28 -12.16 -1.30 1.33
CA LYS A 28 -13.56 -1.45 1.76
C LYS A 28 -14.30 -2.57 1.05
N ARG A 29 -14.09 -2.72 -0.26
CA ARG A 29 -14.74 -3.76 -1.08
C ARG A 29 -13.91 -5.03 -1.24
N ARG A 30 -12.62 -5.03 -0.84
CA ARG A 30 -11.69 -6.14 -1.05
C ARG A 30 -11.75 -7.15 0.10
N LYS A 31 -12.76 -8.00 0.08
CA LYS A 31 -12.98 -9.02 1.13
C LYS A 31 -12.53 -10.44 0.74
N GLY A 32 -12.01 -10.60 -0.47
CA GLY A 32 -11.61 -11.91 -1.01
C GLY A 32 -10.49 -12.59 -0.21
N PHE A 33 -9.53 -11.81 0.30
CA PHE A 33 -8.44 -12.36 1.11
C PHE A 33 -8.93 -12.86 2.47
N VAL A 34 -9.89 -12.15 3.09
CA VAL A 34 -10.53 -12.57 4.34
C VAL A 34 -11.30 -13.87 4.15
N LYS A 35 -12.08 -13.96 3.06
CA LYS A 35 -12.79 -15.19 2.70
C LYS A 35 -11.83 -16.37 2.55
N MET A 36 -10.66 -16.16 1.95
CA MET A 36 -9.65 -17.21 1.81
C MET A 36 -9.02 -17.59 3.14
N ALA A 37 -8.67 -16.61 3.98
CA ALA A 37 -8.15 -16.83 5.32
C ALA A 37 -9.10 -17.68 6.17
N ILE A 38 -10.39 -17.38 6.17
CA ILE A 38 -11.41 -18.16 6.88
C ILE A 38 -11.51 -19.59 6.32
N ARG A 39 -11.46 -19.76 4.99
CA ARG A 39 -11.50 -21.10 4.37
C ARG A 39 -10.30 -21.96 4.74
N THR A 40 -9.13 -21.35 4.87
CA THR A 40 -7.88 -22.07 5.17
C THR A 40 -7.55 -22.12 6.65
N GLY A 41 -8.27 -21.38 7.50
CA GLY A 41 -7.93 -21.24 8.92
C GLY A 41 -6.64 -20.47 9.17
N ALA A 42 -6.27 -19.56 8.27
CA ALA A 42 -5.03 -18.79 8.38
C ALA A 42 -5.30 -17.45 9.06
N ASP A 43 -4.67 -17.21 10.21
CA ASP A 43 -4.78 -15.93 10.90
C ASP A 43 -4.27 -14.78 10.02
N LEU A 44 -4.94 -13.62 10.14
CA LEU A 44 -4.59 -12.43 9.39
C LEU A 44 -3.71 -11.53 10.25
N VAL A 45 -2.62 -11.02 9.68
CA VAL A 45 -1.76 -10.05 10.36
C VAL A 45 -1.75 -8.76 9.53
N PRO A 46 -2.39 -7.67 10.01
CA PRO A 46 -2.36 -6.39 9.33
C PRO A 46 -0.94 -5.80 9.33
N VAL A 47 -0.50 -5.30 8.18
CA VAL A 47 0.83 -4.67 8.02
C VAL A 47 0.65 -3.35 7.28
N LEU A 48 1.26 -2.29 7.78
CA LEU A 48 1.22 -0.96 7.18
C LEU A 48 2.64 -0.49 6.86
N ALA A 49 2.86 0.02 5.65
CA ALA A 49 4.14 0.56 5.22
C ALA A 49 4.04 2.08 5.04
N PHE A 50 4.82 2.83 5.83
CA PHE A 50 4.93 4.28 5.74
C PHE A 50 6.09 4.66 4.82
N GLY A 51 5.87 5.66 3.97
CA GLY A 51 6.89 6.21 3.06
C GLY A 51 6.98 5.49 1.70
N GLU A 52 6.15 4.49 1.43
CA GLU A 52 6.16 3.75 0.15
C GLU A 52 5.92 4.69 -1.05
N ASN A 53 4.94 5.57 -0.94
CA ASN A 53 4.59 6.55 -1.98
C ASN A 53 5.65 7.65 -2.15
N ASP A 54 6.55 7.81 -1.18
CA ASP A 54 7.58 8.85 -1.21
C ASP A 54 8.83 8.36 -1.96
N LEU A 55 8.95 7.04 -2.18
CA LEU A 55 10.07 6.46 -2.92
C LEU A 55 10.09 6.87 -4.38
N TYR A 56 8.97 7.31 -4.95
CA TYR A 56 8.89 7.74 -6.34
C TYR A 56 8.17 9.09 -6.44
N ASP A 57 8.77 10.04 -7.14
CA ASP A 57 8.00 11.18 -7.62
C ASP A 57 7.25 10.70 -8.86
N GLN A 58 5.93 10.52 -8.76
CA GLN A 58 5.12 10.39 -9.95
C GLN A 58 5.23 11.71 -10.72
N PHE A 59 6.07 11.72 -11.76
CA PHE A 59 6.10 12.82 -12.73
C PHE A 59 4.71 12.90 -13.36
N SER A 60 3.89 13.85 -12.92
CA SER A 60 2.63 14.20 -13.57
C SER A 60 2.94 14.63 -15.00
N ALA A 61 2.64 13.75 -15.96
CA ALA A 61 2.77 14.04 -17.39
C ALA A 61 1.95 15.27 -17.81
N GLU A 62 0.99 15.68 -16.98
CA GLU A 62 0.11 16.83 -17.19
C GLU A 62 0.80 18.18 -17.06
N SER A 63 1.87 18.29 -16.27
CA SER A 63 2.43 19.61 -15.92
C SER A 63 3.24 20.21 -17.07
N HIS A 64 3.97 19.41 -17.87
CA HIS A 64 4.84 19.90 -18.94
C HIS A 64 5.06 18.89 -20.09
N PRO A 65 4.13 18.78 -21.05
CA PRO A 65 4.18 17.77 -22.14
C PRO A 65 5.41 17.89 -23.07
N ARG A 66 6.02 19.08 -23.18
CA ARG A 66 7.24 19.30 -23.97
C ARG A 66 8.51 18.82 -23.27
N ILE A 67 8.57 18.97 -21.94
CA ILE A 67 9.69 18.50 -21.11
C ILE A 67 9.71 16.97 -21.11
N HIS A 68 8.53 16.33 -21.08
CA HIS A 68 8.39 14.89 -21.16
C HIS A 68 8.93 14.30 -22.48
N LYS A 69 8.61 14.92 -23.63
CA LYS A 69 9.15 14.51 -24.94
C LYS A 69 10.67 14.67 -25.03
N PHE A 70 11.20 15.76 -24.48
CA PHE A 70 12.65 16.00 -24.45
C PHE A 70 13.37 15.00 -23.54
N GLN A 71 12.85 14.75 -22.33
CA GLN A 71 13.38 13.73 -21.42
C GLN A 71 13.40 12.33 -22.07
N LEU A 72 12.34 11.94 -22.77
CA LEU A 72 12.27 10.64 -23.47
C LEU A 72 13.29 10.54 -24.62
N LEU A 73 13.53 11.64 -25.35
CA LEU A 73 14.53 11.70 -26.42
C LEU A 73 15.95 11.59 -25.86
N VAL A 74 16.24 12.29 -24.76
CA VAL A 74 17.53 12.22 -24.06
C VAL A 74 17.75 10.84 -23.44
N LYS A 75 16.72 10.23 -22.84
CA LYS A 75 16.74 8.85 -22.33
C LYS A 75 17.10 7.83 -23.40
N LYS A 76 16.57 7.99 -24.62
CA LYS A 76 16.83 7.09 -25.76
C LYS A 76 18.23 7.25 -26.34
N MET A 77 18.83 8.45 -26.25
CA MET A 77 20.14 8.76 -26.82
C MET A 77 21.31 8.45 -25.88
N LEU A 78 21.15 8.63 -24.57
CA LEU A 78 22.25 8.57 -23.60
C LEU A 78 22.31 7.28 -22.77
N GLY A 79 21.49 6.27 -23.07
CA GLY A 79 21.63 4.92 -22.53
C GLY A 79 21.86 4.86 -21.01
N GLY A 80 20.86 5.21 -20.21
CA GLY A 80 20.76 4.73 -18.82
C GLY A 80 21.82 5.14 -17.81
N VAL A 81 22.41 6.35 -17.90
CA VAL A 81 23.36 6.85 -16.87
C VAL A 81 22.97 8.24 -16.36
N PHE A 82 21.81 8.36 -15.70
CA PHE A 82 21.52 9.46 -14.77
C PHE A 82 20.84 8.89 -13.53
N ASN A 83 21.65 8.54 -12.54
CA ASN A 83 21.17 8.17 -11.21
C ASN A 83 20.83 9.45 -10.43
N TYR A 84 19.76 9.36 -9.64
CA TYR A 84 19.10 10.37 -8.79
C TYR A 84 18.06 11.29 -9.44
N ASP A 85 18.35 12.06 -10.51
CA ASP A 85 17.37 13.08 -10.95
C ASP A 85 16.46 12.66 -12.12
N VAL A 86 16.72 11.51 -12.78
CA VAL A 86 15.98 11.11 -14.00
C VAL A 86 15.79 9.58 -14.15
N GLY A 87 16.02 8.81 -13.08
CA GLY A 87 15.99 7.34 -13.10
C GLY A 87 14.73 6.70 -12.49
N LEU A 88 14.49 5.43 -12.81
CA LEU A 88 13.53 4.51 -12.15
C LEU A 88 13.98 4.08 -10.74
N MET A 89 15.06 4.67 -10.22
CA MET A 89 15.64 4.28 -8.93
C MET A 89 14.90 5.02 -7.81
N PRO A 90 14.36 4.30 -6.82
CA PRO A 90 13.61 4.94 -5.74
C PRO A 90 14.50 5.93 -4.98
N TYR A 91 13.91 7.03 -4.54
CA TYR A 91 14.58 7.97 -3.65
C TYR A 91 14.96 7.28 -2.34
N ARG A 92 16.08 7.70 -1.77
CA ARG A 92 16.52 7.27 -0.44
C ARG A 92 15.71 7.98 0.63
N ARG A 93 14.45 7.58 0.77
CA ARG A 93 13.54 8.06 1.82
C ARG A 93 13.28 6.93 2.83
N PRO A 94 13.01 7.26 4.10
CA PRO A 94 12.70 6.26 5.10
C PRO A 94 11.46 5.43 4.72
N LEU A 95 11.58 4.10 4.79
CA LEU A 95 10.47 3.17 4.66
C LEU A 95 10.30 2.45 6.01
N ASN A 96 9.15 2.66 6.67
CA ASN A 96 8.89 2.09 7.98
C ASN A 96 7.72 1.11 7.90
N ILE A 97 7.97 -0.16 8.22
CA ILE A 97 6.95 -1.22 8.21
C ILE A 97 6.52 -1.48 9.65
N VAL A 98 5.23 -1.34 9.92
CA VAL A 98 4.63 -1.65 11.22
C VAL A 98 3.72 -2.86 11.10
N VAL A 99 3.82 -3.76 12.07
CA VAL A 99 3.08 -5.02 12.10
C VAL A 99 2.05 -4.96 13.23
N GLY A 100 0.80 -5.29 12.89
CA GLY A 100 -0.34 -5.28 13.79
C GLY A 100 -0.48 -6.55 14.61
N LYS A 101 -1.51 -6.55 15.45
CA LYS A 101 -1.94 -7.72 16.21
C LYS A 101 -2.53 -8.77 15.24
N PRO A 102 -2.26 -10.06 15.46
CA PRO A 102 -2.90 -11.11 14.69
C PRO A 102 -4.41 -11.14 14.96
N ILE A 103 -5.19 -11.38 13.91
CA ILE A 103 -6.63 -11.56 13.93
C ILE A 103 -6.89 -13.04 13.73
N THR A 104 -7.33 -13.70 14.79
CA THR A 104 -7.61 -15.13 14.79
C THR A 104 -8.86 -15.42 13.99
N VAL A 105 -8.78 -16.35 13.06
CA VAL A 105 -9.92 -16.77 12.24
C VAL A 105 -10.40 -18.16 12.63
N ALA A 106 -11.72 -18.34 12.71
CA ALA A 106 -12.31 -19.67 12.85
C ALA A 106 -12.41 -20.30 11.45
N GLN A 107 -11.90 -21.52 11.27
CA GLN A 107 -11.93 -22.14 9.94
C GLN A 107 -13.35 -22.54 9.54
N SER A 108 -13.80 -22.12 8.35
CA SER A 108 -15.10 -22.51 7.79
C SER A 108 -15.02 -22.76 6.29
N GLY A 109 -15.52 -23.92 5.82
CA GLY A 109 -15.53 -24.26 4.39
C GLY A 109 -16.49 -23.39 3.56
N LYS A 110 -17.55 -22.87 4.19
CA LYS A 110 -18.55 -21.98 3.59
C LYS A 110 -18.77 -20.77 4.52
N PRO A 111 -17.83 -19.80 4.54
CA PRO A 111 -17.96 -18.62 5.38
C PRO A 111 -19.19 -17.81 4.97
N SER A 112 -19.93 -17.33 5.97
CA SER A 112 -21.06 -16.43 5.74
C SER A 112 -20.56 -15.02 5.40
N GLN A 113 -21.41 -14.18 4.81
CA GLN A 113 -21.01 -12.81 4.48
C GLN A 113 -20.78 -11.99 5.75
N GLU A 114 -21.57 -12.24 6.79
CA GLU A 114 -21.46 -11.57 8.09
C GLU A 114 -20.13 -11.89 8.78
N GLU A 115 -19.67 -13.15 8.70
CA GLU A 115 -18.38 -13.56 9.24
C GLU A 115 -17.22 -12.90 8.50
N ILE A 116 -17.29 -12.87 7.16
CA ILE A 116 -16.31 -12.19 6.31
C ILE A 116 -16.26 -10.69 6.65
N ASP A 117 -17.42 -10.06 6.82
CA ASP A 117 -17.53 -8.64 7.10
C ASP A 117 -16.98 -8.29 8.48
N ARG A 118 -17.29 -9.11 9.50
CA ARG A 118 -16.73 -8.94 10.85
C ARG A 118 -15.20 -9.03 10.87
N VAL A 119 -14.63 -10.07 10.26
CA VAL A 119 -13.16 -10.24 10.24
C VAL A 119 -12.49 -9.16 9.40
N HIS A 120 -13.14 -8.71 8.32
CA HIS A 120 -12.66 -7.59 7.52
C HIS A 120 -12.68 -6.27 8.29
N GLU A 121 -13.74 -6.02 9.06
CA GLU A 121 -13.82 -4.86 9.93
C GLU A 121 -12.73 -4.87 11.01
N GLU A 122 -12.51 -6.01 11.68
CA GLU A 122 -11.39 -6.17 12.63
C GLU A 122 -10.03 -5.87 11.97
N TYR A 123 -9.84 -6.29 10.72
CA TYR A 123 -8.63 -6.00 9.94
C TYR A 123 -8.47 -4.51 9.64
N VAL A 124 -9.54 -3.85 9.23
CA VAL A 124 -9.54 -2.40 8.95
C VAL A 124 -9.29 -1.60 10.22
N THR A 125 -9.98 -1.91 11.32
CA THR A 125 -9.80 -1.25 12.61
C THR A 125 -8.37 -1.37 13.12
N GLU A 126 -7.73 -2.52 12.96
CA GLU A 126 -6.33 -2.69 13.37
C GLU A 126 -5.37 -1.89 12.48
N LEU A 127 -5.64 -1.73 11.18
CA LEU A 127 -4.86 -0.82 10.32
C LEU A 127 -5.01 0.64 10.73
N GLU A 128 -6.24 1.09 11.04
CA GLU A 128 -6.51 2.43 11.53
C GLU A 128 -5.79 2.69 12.87
N ARG A 129 -5.82 1.70 13.78
CA ARG A 129 -5.08 1.75 15.04
C ARG A 129 -3.57 1.87 14.82
N LEU A 130 -3.00 1.11 13.88
CA LEU A 130 -1.59 1.21 13.52
C LEU A 130 -1.25 2.57 12.93
N TRP A 131 -2.11 3.13 12.08
CA TRP A 131 -1.95 4.47 11.54
C TRP A 131 -1.91 5.49 12.66
N ASP A 132 -2.91 5.53 13.54
CA ASP A 132 -2.99 6.53 14.62
C ASP A 132 -1.82 6.43 15.60
N LEU A 133 -1.32 5.23 15.85
CA LEU A 133 -0.18 5.02 16.74
C LEU A 133 1.14 5.57 16.17
N TRP A 134 1.30 5.55 14.85
CA TRP A 134 2.60 5.76 14.21
C TRP A 134 2.67 6.96 13.26
N LYS A 135 1.53 7.53 12.84
CA LYS A 135 1.47 8.62 11.84
C LYS A 135 2.32 9.83 12.20
N ASP A 136 2.35 10.24 13.47
CA ASP A 136 3.11 11.41 13.89
C ASP A 136 4.62 11.15 13.91
N LYS A 137 5.04 9.89 14.00
CA LYS A 137 6.46 9.50 13.99
C LYS A 137 6.97 9.23 12.57
N PHE A 138 6.19 8.51 11.76
CA PHE A 138 6.64 7.99 10.46
C PHE A 138 6.03 8.72 9.26
N ALA A 139 5.02 9.55 9.46
CA ALA A 139 4.46 10.45 8.45
C ALA A 139 4.20 11.85 9.03
N PRO A 140 5.23 12.54 9.57
CA PRO A 140 5.09 13.88 10.12
C PRO A 140 4.67 14.91 9.05
N ASP A 141 5.12 14.72 7.81
CA ASP A 141 4.85 15.62 6.68
C ASP A 141 3.63 15.19 5.84
N ARG A 142 2.74 14.35 6.40
CA ARG A 142 1.54 13.86 5.71
C ARG A 142 0.65 15.00 5.23
N LYS A 143 0.13 14.89 4.01
CA LYS A 143 -0.85 15.85 3.46
C LYS A 143 -2.28 15.55 3.89
N GLU A 144 -2.55 14.29 4.22
CA GLU A 144 -3.86 13.81 4.67
C GLU A 144 -3.69 12.61 5.61
N ASP A 145 -4.73 12.32 6.39
CA ASP A 145 -4.81 11.08 7.16
C ASP A 145 -5.08 9.87 6.25
N LEU A 146 -4.87 8.66 6.79
CA LEU A 146 -5.18 7.41 6.11
C LEU A 146 -6.60 7.43 5.53
N ASN A 147 -6.70 7.21 4.22
CA ASN A 147 -7.99 7.15 3.55
C ASN A 147 -8.23 5.74 3.01
N ILE A 148 -9.25 5.08 3.57
CA ILE A 148 -9.70 3.76 3.11
C ILE A 148 -10.98 3.94 2.29
N PHE A 149 -10.91 3.67 1.00
CA PHE A 149 -12.01 3.87 0.04
C PHE A 149 -12.43 2.57 -0.66
N GLU A 150 -13.48 2.73 -1.47
CA GLU A 150 -14.21 1.66 -2.16
C GLU A 150 -13.45 0.98 -3.30
#